data_AF-A0A921FUC9-F1
#
_entry.id   AF-A0A921FUC9-F1
#
_cell.length_a   1.000
_cell.length_b   1.000
_cell.length_c   1.000
_cell.angle_alpha   90.00
_cell.angle_beta   90.00
_cell.angle_gamma   90.00
#
_symmetry.space_group_name_H-M   'P 1'
#
loop_
_entity.id
_entity.type
_entity.pdbx_description
1 polymer ?
#
loop_
_entity_poly.entity_id
_entity_poly.type
_entity_poly.pdbx_seq_one_letter_code
_entity_poly.pdbx_strand_id
1 'polypeptide(L)'
;MKNTHTPKPLLAQRNYVFWFIGDTSVTIGNFIGAFAFTLLAYPISGSVGIAGLVGGLYSIAQAITMIPGGMLSDKVNRRTLMYCCSLAGFTVLTALIGVYAAGLMTTPLLMAFAVVRGLVSGLLGNITNVVLPQIVSKNQLAQAMGSNQSRDAIIQILSTPVTGFLYGLAPEIPFLISALLFALLSLTTKPITADLNPGADLNPGNEESDNPVPVDSVAQENGGKDSSSEQSVRTNSVGTRRAGKKHNSLSEIFLWFLHARAMAMVLLVSAFVNFGITLILTVIICWTNSS
;
A
#
# COMPACT_ATOMS: atom_id res chain seq x y z
N MET A 1 -4.53 -30.12 -31.43
CA MET A 1 -5.66 -29.76 -30.54
C MET A 1 -5.21 -28.60 -29.66
N LYS A 2 -6.02 -27.54 -29.45
CA LYS A 2 -5.64 -26.46 -28.53
C LYS A 2 -5.86 -26.92 -27.10
N ASN A 3 -4.79 -27.01 -26.30
CA ASN A 3 -4.90 -27.27 -24.87
C ASN A 3 -5.56 -26.06 -24.20
N THR A 4 -6.86 -26.11 -23.99
CA THR A 4 -7.58 -25.11 -23.19
C THR A 4 -7.26 -25.34 -21.72
N HIS A 5 -6.08 -24.86 -21.30
CA HIS A 5 -5.76 -24.66 -19.90
C HIS A 5 -6.74 -23.65 -19.31
N THR A 6 -7.84 -24.15 -18.76
CA THR A 6 -8.76 -23.35 -17.95
C THR A 6 -7.96 -22.80 -16.77
N PRO A 7 -7.83 -21.47 -16.63
CA PRO A 7 -7.00 -20.90 -15.58
C PRO A 7 -7.59 -21.28 -14.22
N LYS A 8 -6.74 -21.74 -13.30
CA LYS A 8 -7.16 -22.20 -11.96
C LYS A 8 -8.06 -21.14 -11.30
N PRO A 9 -9.18 -21.51 -10.66
CA PRO A 9 -10.03 -20.56 -9.94
C PRO A 9 -9.22 -19.72 -8.96
N LEU A 10 -9.58 -18.45 -8.77
CA LEU A 10 -8.84 -17.52 -7.90
C LEU A 10 -8.62 -18.08 -6.48
N LEU A 11 -9.64 -18.68 -5.88
CA LEU A 11 -9.55 -19.30 -4.55
C LEU A 11 -8.70 -20.59 -4.50
N ALA A 12 -8.34 -21.17 -5.65
CA ALA A 12 -7.39 -22.28 -5.73
C ALA A 12 -5.92 -21.79 -5.89
N GLN A 13 -5.69 -20.49 -6.05
CA GLN A 13 -4.37 -19.89 -6.18
C GLN A 13 -3.85 -19.46 -4.79
N ARG A 14 -2.90 -20.23 -4.24
CA ARG A 14 -2.37 -20.03 -2.88
C ARG A 14 -1.87 -18.61 -2.61
N ASN A 15 -1.21 -17.97 -3.59
CA ASN A 15 -0.74 -16.58 -3.47
C ASN A 15 -1.90 -15.57 -3.39
N TYR A 16 -2.95 -15.77 -4.20
CA TYR A 16 -4.16 -14.93 -4.15
C TYR A 16 -4.87 -15.08 -2.80
N VAL A 17 -5.02 -16.30 -2.28
CA VAL A 17 -5.68 -16.52 -0.98
C VAL A 17 -4.93 -15.84 0.17
N PHE A 18 -3.60 -15.97 0.27
CA PHE A 18 -2.82 -15.29 1.32
C PHE A 18 -2.86 -13.77 1.21
N TRP A 19 -2.75 -13.23 -0.01
CA TRP A 19 -2.88 -11.80 -0.26
C TRP A 19 -4.29 -11.30 0.10
N PHE A 20 -5.34 -12.00 -0.35
CA PHE A 20 -6.73 -11.63 -0.12
C PHE A 20 -7.09 -11.66 1.36
N ILE A 21 -6.61 -12.65 2.14
CA ILE A 21 -6.81 -12.68 3.60
C ILE A 21 -6.11 -11.50 4.27
N GLY A 22 -4.86 -11.21 3.91
CA GLY A 22 -4.11 -10.08 4.48
C GLY A 22 -4.75 -8.72 4.16
N ASP A 23 -5.12 -8.52 2.89
CA ASP A 23 -5.78 -7.31 2.39
C ASP A 23 -7.20 -7.14 2.95
N THR A 24 -7.95 -8.23 3.12
CA THR A 24 -9.24 -8.21 3.83
C THR A 24 -9.07 -7.78 5.28
N SER A 25 -8.05 -8.32 5.96
CA SER A 25 -7.75 -8.02 7.36
C SER A 25 -7.39 -6.54 7.54
N VAL A 26 -6.50 -6.02 6.70
CA VAL A 26 -6.06 -4.61 6.77
C VAL A 26 -7.19 -3.65 6.49
N THR A 27 -8.08 -3.97 5.55
CA THR A 27 -9.25 -3.15 5.21
C THR A 27 -10.26 -3.13 6.36
N ILE A 28 -10.60 -4.29 6.96
CA ILE A 28 -11.45 -4.36 8.16
C ILE A 28 -10.85 -3.51 9.30
N GLY A 29 -9.56 -3.70 9.60
CA GLY A 29 -8.87 -2.95 10.66
C GLY A 29 -8.76 -1.43 10.39
N ASN A 30 -8.69 -1.01 9.13
CA ASN A 30 -8.72 0.41 8.76
C ASN A 30 -10.11 1.02 9.00
N PHE A 31 -11.18 0.36 8.57
CA PHE A 31 -12.55 0.86 8.76
C PHE A 31 -12.96 0.88 10.24
N ILE A 32 -12.71 -0.22 10.98
CA ILE A 32 -13.02 -0.29 12.42
C ILE A 32 -12.23 0.78 13.18
N GLY A 33 -10.92 0.91 12.92
CA GLY A 33 -10.08 1.92 13.54
C GLY A 33 -10.58 3.35 13.29
N ALA A 34 -10.92 3.70 12.04
CA ALA A 34 -11.40 5.03 11.67
C ALA A 34 -12.65 5.47 12.46
N PHE A 35 -13.64 4.58 12.58
CA PHE A 35 -14.84 4.85 13.36
C PHE A 35 -14.56 4.86 14.87
N ALA A 36 -13.68 3.97 15.36
CA ALA A 36 -13.30 3.92 16.76
C ALA A 36 -12.64 5.22 17.26
N PHE A 37 -11.78 5.87 16.45
CA PHE A 37 -11.22 7.18 16.78
C PHE A 37 -12.29 8.25 17.02
N THR A 38 -13.35 8.26 16.21
CA THR A 38 -14.48 9.20 16.34
C THR A 38 -15.30 8.91 17.61
N LEU A 39 -15.56 7.63 17.90
CA LEU A 39 -16.26 7.19 19.12
C LEU A 39 -15.48 7.53 20.39
N LEU A 40 -14.17 7.24 20.42
CA LEU A 40 -13.31 7.47 21.58
C LEU A 40 -13.13 8.96 21.90
N ALA A 41 -13.23 9.83 20.90
CA ALA A 41 -13.07 11.27 21.08
C ALA A 41 -14.18 11.92 21.92
N TYR A 42 -15.40 11.38 21.90
CA TYR A 42 -16.51 11.94 22.68
C TYR A 42 -16.28 11.88 24.21
N PRO A 43 -16.03 10.72 24.85
CA PRO A 43 -15.82 10.65 26.30
C PRO A 43 -14.55 11.37 26.78
N ILE A 44 -13.54 11.56 25.93
CA ILE A 44 -12.31 12.29 26.28
C ILE A 44 -12.51 13.81 26.21
N SER A 45 -13.29 14.31 25.25
CA SER A 45 -13.43 15.75 24.97
C SER A 45 -14.74 16.38 25.46
N GLY A 46 -15.76 15.57 25.76
CA GLY A 46 -17.12 16.03 26.06
C GLY A 46 -17.86 16.69 24.90
N SER A 47 -17.28 16.73 23.68
CA SER A 47 -17.81 17.53 22.56
C SER A 47 -17.95 16.72 21.28
N VAL A 48 -19.18 16.72 20.74
CA VAL A 48 -19.50 16.10 19.44
C VAL A 48 -18.75 16.78 18.30
N GLY A 49 -18.51 18.09 18.38
CA GLY A 49 -17.73 18.83 17.38
C GLY A 49 -16.27 18.39 17.33
N ILE A 50 -15.66 18.14 18.50
CA ILE A 50 -14.29 17.61 18.60
C ILE A 50 -14.22 16.17 18.09
N ALA A 51 -15.23 15.34 18.38
CA ALA A 51 -15.30 13.98 17.82
C ALA A 51 -15.33 13.98 16.28
N GLY A 52 -16.14 14.84 15.67
CA GLY A 52 -16.15 15.05 14.22
C GLY A 52 -14.79 15.52 13.66
N LEU A 53 -14.10 16.42 14.37
CA LEU A 53 -12.76 16.87 13.98
C LEU A 53 -11.70 15.76 14.06
N VAL A 54 -11.75 14.87 15.05
CA VAL A 54 -10.82 13.72 15.15
C VAL A 54 -10.99 12.77 13.96
N GLY A 55 -12.24 12.40 13.62
CA GLY A 55 -12.52 11.58 12.44
C GLY A 55 -12.16 12.28 11.11
N GLY A 56 -12.42 13.59 11.03
CA GLY A 56 -12.04 14.42 9.88
C GLY A 56 -10.53 14.47 9.67
N LEU A 57 -9.74 14.69 10.73
CA LEU A 57 -8.28 14.69 10.67
C LEU A 57 -7.69 13.34 10.25
N TYR A 58 -8.26 12.23 10.75
CA TYR A 58 -7.90 10.89 10.28
C TYR A 58 -8.11 10.76 8.76
N SER A 59 -9.28 11.18 8.27
CA SER A 59 -9.66 11.04 6.86
C SER A 59 -8.82 11.95 5.94
N ILE A 60 -8.52 13.17 6.39
CA ILE A 60 -7.64 14.11 5.67
C ILE A 60 -6.21 13.55 5.60
N ALA A 61 -5.67 13.05 6.71
CA ALA A 61 -4.34 12.46 6.75
C ALA A 61 -4.24 11.19 5.86
N GLN A 62 -5.29 10.38 5.83
CA GLN A 62 -5.42 9.25 4.91
C GLN A 62 -5.41 9.72 3.45
N ALA A 63 -6.28 10.66 3.08
CA ALA A 63 -6.36 11.18 1.71
C ALA A 63 -5.04 11.79 1.21
N ILE A 64 -4.36 12.60 2.03
CA ILE A 64 -3.06 13.21 1.71
C ILE A 64 -1.99 12.15 1.41
N THR A 65 -2.03 11.01 2.09
CA THR A 65 -1.03 9.94 1.93
C THR A 65 -1.33 8.93 0.82
N MET A 66 -2.52 8.97 0.21
CA MET A 66 -2.84 8.06 -0.90
C MET A 66 -1.92 8.28 -2.12
N ILE A 67 -1.76 9.54 -2.53
CA ILE A 67 -0.92 9.93 -3.68
C ILE A 67 0.54 9.50 -3.51
N PRO A 68 1.27 9.88 -2.42
CA PRO A 68 2.64 9.43 -2.23
C PRO A 68 2.74 7.92 -1.94
N GLY A 69 1.68 7.28 -1.40
CA GLY A 69 1.63 5.83 -1.21
C GLY A 69 1.75 5.05 -2.53
N GLY A 70 1.02 5.48 -3.57
CA GLY A 70 1.17 4.94 -4.93
C GLY A 70 2.60 5.11 -5.46
N MET A 71 3.11 6.36 -5.46
CA MET A 71 4.46 6.68 -5.93
C MET A 71 5.59 5.92 -5.20
N LEU A 72 5.38 5.56 -3.94
CA LEU A 72 6.34 4.80 -3.14
C LEU A 72 6.28 3.29 -3.46
N SER A 73 5.08 2.77 -3.76
CA SER A 73 4.88 1.38 -4.19
C SER A 73 5.49 1.06 -5.56
N ASP A 74 5.75 2.08 -6.38
CA ASP A 74 6.43 1.96 -7.68
C ASP A 74 7.96 1.96 -7.57
N LYS A 75 8.53 2.26 -6.39
CA LYS A 75 9.99 2.44 -6.20
C LYS A 75 10.59 1.54 -5.13
N VAL A 76 9.78 1.08 -4.18
CA VAL A 76 10.22 0.23 -3.06
C VAL A 76 9.60 -1.15 -3.21
N ASN A 77 10.31 -2.19 -2.78
CA ASN A 77 9.75 -3.53 -2.70
C ASN A 77 8.44 -3.50 -1.86
N ARG A 78 7.32 -3.85 -2.51
CA ARG A 78 5.98 -3.68 -1.96
C ARG A 78 5.76 -4.55 -0.71
N ARG A 79 6.44 -5.70 -0.63
CA ARG A 79 6.44 -6.61 0.53
C ARG A 79 7.00 -5.94 1.78
N THR A 80 8.15 -5.27 1.65
CA THR A 80 8.78 -4.53 2.75
C THR A 80 7.90 -3.36 3.19
N LEU A 81 7.29 -2.66 2.23
CA LEU A 81 6.43 -1.52 2.54
C LEU A 81 5.13 -1.94 3.24
N MET A 82 4.48 -3.02 2.78
CA MET A 82 3.33 -3.64 3.48
C MET A 82 3.70 -4.05 4.90
N TYR A 83 4.84 -4.72 5.10
CA TYR A 83 5.31 -5.14 6.43
C TYR A 83 5.55 -3.94 7.36
N CYS A 84 6.32 -2.95 6.90
CA CYS A 84 6.65 -1.77 7.70
C CYS A 84 5.42 -0.92 8.06
N CYS A 85 4.52 -0.66 7.12
CA CYS A 85 3.31 0.10 7.40
C CYS A 85 2.31 -0.68 8.28
N SER A 86 2.24 -2.01 8.13
CA SER A 86 1.43 -2.86 9.04
C SER A 86 1.97 -2.82 10.46
N LEU A 87 3.30 -2.95 10.63
CA LEU A 87 3.96 -2.87 11.92
C LEU A 87 3.79 -1.48 12.55
N ALA A 88 3.90 -0.40 11.78
CA ALA A 88 3.60 0.95 12.24
C ALA A 88 2.14 1.08 12.70
N GLY A 89 1.17 0.55 11.93
CA GLY A 89 -0.24 0.53 12.30
C GLY A 89 -0.51 -0.22 13.61
N PHE A 90 0.10 -1.40 13.79
CA PHE A 90 0.05 -2.17 15.03
C PHE A 90 0.63 -1.39 16.22
N THR A 91 1.86 -0.87 16.10
CA THR A 91 2.55 -0.14 17.19
C THR A 91 1.78 1.11 17.61
N VAL A 92 1.27 1.89 16.66
CA VAL A 92 0.49 3.12 16.93
C VAL A 92 -0.79 2.81 17.69
N LEU A 93 -1.51 1.74 17.30
CA LEU A 93 -2.74 1.31 17.99
C LEU A 93 -2.43 0.74 19.39
N THR A 94 -1.38 -0.07 19.53
CA THR A 94 -0.97 -0.63 20.83
C THR A 94 -0.51 0.46 21.79
N ALA A 95 0.20 1.48 21.30
CA ALA A 95 0.58 2.65 22.09
C ALA A 95 -0.64 3.48 22.53
N LEU A 96 -1.62 3.71 21.64
CA LEU A 96 -2.89 4.35 21.98
C LEU A 96 -3.61 3.61 23.11
N ILE A 97 -3.69 2.29 23.03
CA ILE A 97 -4.34 1.43 24.03
C ILE A 97 -3.61 1.55 25.37
N GLY A 98 -2.28 1.45 25.38
CA GLY A 98 -1.48 1.61 26.60
C GLY A 98 -1.64 2.99 27.27
N VAL A 99 -1.68 4.07 26.49
CA VAL A 99 -1.92 5.44 26.99
C VAL A 99 -3.34 5.60 27.53
N TYR A 100 -4.33 4.97 26.89
CA TYR A 100 -5.72 4.98 27.32
C TYR A 100 -5.92 4.22 28.64
N ALA A 101 -5.39 2.99 28.73
CA ALA A 101 -5.42 2.17 29.94
C ALA A 101 -4.67 2.81 31.13
N ALA A 102 -3.63 3.62 30.85
CA ALA A 102 -2.93 4.40 31.86
C ALA A 102 -3.71 5.66 32.35
N GLY A 103 -4.86 5.98 31.76
CA GLY A 103 -5.65 7.17 32.10
C GLY A 103 -5.03 8.50 31.64
N LEU A 104 -4.00 8.46 30.78
CA LEU A 104 -3.24 9.65 30.35
C LEU A 104 -3.73 10.24 29.02
N MET A 105 -4.83 9.72 28.47
CA MET A 105 -5.33 10.11 27.16
C MET A 105 -5.98 11.50 27.21
N THR A 106 -5.48 12.42 26.38
CA THR A 106 -6.00 13.78 26.23
C THR A 106 -6.45 14.05 24.80
N THR A 107 -7.34 15.02 24.59
CA THR A 107 -7.86 15.39 23.27
C THR A 107 -6.75 15.66 22.22
N PRO A 108 -5.71 16.46 22.50
CA PRO A 108 -4.65 16.72 21.51
C PRO A 108 -3.83 15.45 21.19
N LEU A 109 -3.63 14.57 22.18
CA LEU A 109 -2.91 13.32 22.00
C LEU A 109 -3.71 12.33 21.15
N LEU A 110 -5.03 12.26 21.34
CA LEU A 110 -5.93 11.49 20.47
C LEU A 110 -5.92 12.02 19.03
N MET A 111 -5.94 13.35 18.84
CA MET A 111 -5.81 13.96 17.51
C MET A 111 -4.47 13.59 16.85
N ALA A 112 -3.37 13.59 17.60
CA ALA A 112 -2.07 13.17 17.10
C ALA A 112 -2.07 11.68 16.67
N PHE A 113 -2.62 10.78 17.50
CA PHE A 113 -2.80 9.38 17.12
C PHE A 113 -3.69 9.20 15.87
N ALA A 114 -4.78 9.95 15.77
CA ALA A 114 -5.69 9.91 14.62
C ALA A 114 -5.01 10.37 13.32
N VAL A 115 -4.22 11.45 13.37
CA VAL A 115 -3.42 11.92 12.21
C VAL A 115 -2.37 10.88 11.83
N VAL A 116 -1.52 10.43 12.77
CA VAL A 116 -0.48 9.43 12.50
C VAL A 116 -1.10 8.15 11.92
N ARG A 117 -2.23 7.71 12.47
CA ARG A 117 -2.91 6.53 11.95
C ARG A 117 -3.53 6.77 10.58
N GLY A 118 -4.14 7.93 10.32
CA GLY A 118 -4.61 8.30 8.98
C GLY A 118 -3.49 8.22 7.94
N LEU A 119 -2.33 8.83 8.22
CA LEU A 119 -1.14 8.77 7.36
C LEU A 119 -0.72 7.32 7.03
N VAL A 120 -0.65 6.43 8.03
CA VAL A 120 -0.30 5.01 7.81
C VAL A 120 -1.38 4.27 7.01
N SER A 121 -2.65 4.67 7.15
CA SER A 121 -3.78 4.05 6.43
C SER A 121 -3.74 4.34 4.93
N GLY A 122 -3.52 5.61 4.56
CA GLY A 122 -3.49 6.03 3.16
C GLY A 122 -2.33 5.43 2.37
N LEU A 123 -1.18 5.23 3.02
CA LEU A 123 -0.06 4.47 2.46
C LEU A 123 -0.46 3.01 2.17
N LEU A 124 -1.02 2.29 3.15
CA LEU A 124 -1.37 0.86 3.02
C LEU A 124 -2.38 0.59 1.90
N GLY A 125 -3.47 1.38 1.82
CA GLY A 125 -4.57 1.13 0.89
C GLY A 125 -4.20 1.22 -0.59
N ASN A 126 -3.10 1.91 -0.93
CA ASN A 126 -2.60 1.97 -2.30
C ASN A 126 -1.69 0.79 -2.63
N ILE A 127 -0.86 0.35 -1.68
CA ILE A 127 0.14 -0.69 -1.93
C ILE A 127 -0.52 -2.04 -2.23
N THR A 128 -1.57 -2.42 -1.51
CA THR A 128 -2.22 -3.73 -1.71
C THR A 128 -2.89 -3.81 -3.08
N ASN A 129 -3.56 -2.75 -3.52
CA ASN A 129 -4.18 -2.67 -4.85
C ASN A 129 -3.15 -2.75 -5.99
N VAL A 130 -1.97 -2.15 -5.85
CA VAL A 130 -0.87 -2.23 -6.85
C VAL A 130 -0.23 -3.62 -6.90
N VAL A 131 -0.31 -4.41 -5.83
CA VAL A 131 0.18 -5.80 -5.80
C VAL A 131 -0.75 -6.77 -6.56
N LEU A 132 -2.05 -6.48 -6.67
CA LEU A 132 -3.02 -7.42 -7.26
C LEU A 132 -2.67 -7.88 -8.69
N PRO A 133 -2.31 -7.01 -9.65
CA PRO A 133 -1.94 -7.42 -11.02
C PRO A 133 -0.69 -8.30 -11.11
N GLN A 134 0.11 -8.38 -10.03
CA GLN A 134 1.31 -9.24 -9.96
C GLN A 134 0.99 -10.65 -9.45
N ILE A 135 -0.20 -10.87 -8.89
CA ILE A 135 -0.62 -12.13 -8.28
C ILE A 135 -1.59 -12.91 -9.16
N VAL A 136 -2.41 -12.23 -9.97
CA VAL A 136 -3.43 -12.85 -10.83
C VAL A 136 -3.11 -12.66 -12.31
N SER A 137 -3.51 -13.63 -13.14
CA SER A 137 -3.37 -13.53 -14.60
C SER A 137 -4.20 -12.37 -15.17
N LYS A 138 -3.76 -11.76 -16.28
CA LYS A 138 -4.47 -10.64 -16.96
C LYS A 138 -5.95 -10.96 -17.22
N ASN A 139 -6.25 -12.21 -17.58
CA ASN A 139 -7.61 -12.69 -17.86
C ASN A 139 -8.52 -12.77 -16.62
N GLN A 140 -7.95 -12.79 -15.41
CA GLN A 140 -8.67 -12.87 -14.14
C GLN A 140 -8.65 -11.55 -13.34
N LEU A 141 -7.87 -10.55 -13.78
CA LEU A 141 -7.69 -9.29 -13.05
C LEU A 141 -9.01 -8.55 -12.82
N ALA A 142 -9.87 -8.44 -13.84
CA ALA A 142 -11.18 -7.80 -13.71
C ALA A 142 -12.09 -8.53 -12.70
N GLN A 143 -12.07 -9.87 -12.68
CA GLN A 143 -12.82 -10.67 -11.71
C GLN A 143 -12.29 -10.47 -10.29
N ALA A 144 -10.97 -10.42 -10.11
CA ALA A 144 -10.34 -10.20 -8.81
C ALA A 144 -10.61 -8.77 -8.29
N MET A 145 -10.54 -7.75 -9.14
CA MET A 145 -10.89 -6.37 -8.79
C MET A 145 -12.36 -6.24 -8.40
N GLY A 146 -13.29 -6.85 -9.15
CA GLY A 146 -14.72 -6.85 -8.80
C GLY A 146 -14.99 -7.56 -7.47
N SER A 147 -14.24 -8.62 -7.17
CA SER A 147 -14.31 -9.32 -5.87
C SER A 147 -13.85 -8.43 -4.72
N ASN A 148 -12.75 -7.69 -4.91
CA ASN A 148 -12.25 -6.74 -3.91
C ASN A 148 -13.22 -5.57 -3.68
N GLN A 149 -13.77 -4.97 -4.74
CA GLN A 149 -14.76 -3.89 -4.62
C GLN A 149 -16.03 -4.37 -3.87
N SER A 150 -16.50 -5.57 -4.19
CA SER A 150 -17.64 -6.18 -3.49
C SER A 150 -17.36 -6.39 -2.01
N ARG A 151 -16.16 -6.90 -1.68
CA ARG A 151 -15.69 -7.06 -0.30
C ARG A 151 -15.62 -5.72 0.42
N ASP A 152 -15.02 -4.70 -0.19
CA ASP A 152 -14.80 -3.40 0.43
C ASP A 152 -16.11 -2.68 0.69
N ALA A 153 -17.10 -2.79 -0.20
CA ALA A 153 -18.46 -2.31 0.02
C ALA A 153 -19.15 -3.03 1.21
N ILE A 154 -19.03 -4.36 1.31
CA ILE A 154 -19.57 -5.13 2.44
C ILE A 154 -18.89 -4.71 3.76
N ILE A 155 -17.56 -4.56 3.77
CA ILE A 155 -16.82 -4.08 4.94
C ILE A 155 -17.29 -2.68 5.32
N GLN A 156 -17.40 -1.76 4.36
CA GLN A 156 -17.83 -0.39 4.62
C GLN A 156 -19.22 -0.34 5.28
N ILE A 157 -20.19 -1.09 4.75
CA ILE A 157 -21.56 -1.18 5.28
C ILE A 157 -21.59 -1.77 6.70
N LEU A 158 -20.86 -2.87 6.94
CA LEU A 158 -20.89 -3.58 8.22
C LEU A 158 -19.95 -2.98 9.27
N SER A 159 -18.94 -2.22 8.88
CA SER A 159 -17.91 -1.70 9.79
C SER A 159 -18.47 -0.79 10.87
N THR A 160 -19.40 0.12 10.55
CA THR A 160 -19.99 1.04 11.52
C THR A 160 -20.77 0.32 12.64
N PRO A 161 -21.76 -0.56 12.36
CA PRO A 161 -22.46 -1.29 13.42
C PRO A 161 -21.55 -2.27 14.17
N VAL A 162 -20.59 -2.93 13.48
CA VAL A 162 -19.59 -3.79 14.15
C VAL A 162 -18.72 -2.97 15.11
N THR A 163 -18.25 -1.79 14.71
CA THR A 163 -17.43 -0.93 15.57
C THR A 163 -18.23 -0.43 16.77
N GLY A 164 -19.49 -0.03 16.58
CA GLY A 164 -20.38 0.37 17.67
C GLY A 164 -20.62 -0.76 18.67
N PHE A 165 -20.87 -1.98 18.20
CA PHE A 165 -21.01 -3.16 19.06
C PHE A 165 -19.72 -3.47 19.84
N LEU A 166 -18.58 -3.50 19.16
CA LEU A 166 -17.27 -3.74 19.78
C LEU A 166 -16.91 -2.67 20.82
N TYR A 167 -17.20 -1.41 20.54
CA TYR A 167 -16.98 -0.28 21.46
C TYR A 167 -17.90 -0.36 22.69
N GLY A 168 -19.13 -0.86 22.52
CA GLY A 168 -20.08 -1.12 23.60
C GLY A 168 -19.66 -2.23 24.57
N LEU A 169 -18.77 -3.15 24.15
CA LEU A 169 -18.15 -4.13 25.04
C LEU A 169 -17.03 -3.48 25.88
N ALA A 170 -16.11 -2.77 25.23
CA ALA A 170 -15.16 -1.86 25.87
C ALA A 170 -14.55 -0.90 24.84
N PRO A 171 -14.20 0.35 25.22
CA PRO A 171 -13.60 1.32 24.31
C PRO A 171 -12.31 0.85 23.61
N GLU A 172 -11.55 -0.05 24.24
CA GLU A 172 -10.27 -0.57 23.74
C GLU A 172 -10.41 -1.68 22.69
N ILE A 173 -11.51 -2.43 22.70
CA ILE A 173 -11.70 -3.64 21.87
C ILE A 173 -11.63 -3.34 20.36
N PRO A 174 -12.25 -2.28 19.81
CA PRO A 174 -12.09 -1.92 18.39
C PRO A 174 -10.64 -1.67 17.99
N PHE A 175 -9.84 -1.05 18.86
CA PHE A 175 -8.43 -0.77 18.60
C PHE A 175 -7.56 -2.04 18.72
N LEU A 176 -7.84 -2.90 19.70
CA LEU A 176 -7.19 -4.21 19.86
C LEU A 176 -7.42 -5.10 18.62
N ILE A 177 -8.68 -5.24 18.19
CA ILE A 177 -9.03 -6.03 16.99
C ILE A 177 -8.36 -5.44 15.76
N SER A 178 -8.40 -4.11 15.59
CA SER A 178 -7.71 -3.44 14.50
C SER A 178 -6.21 -3.75 14.52
N ALA A 179 -5.54 -3.62 15.67
CA ALA A 179 -4.11 -3.93 15.83
C ALA A 179 -3.79 -5.38 15.45
N LEU A 180 -4.57 -6.35 15.94
CA LEU A 180 -4.41 -7.77 15.61
C LEU A 180 -4.57 -8.05 14.10
N LEU A 181 -5.44 -7.32 13.40
CA LEU A 181 -5.60 -7.42 11.95
C LEU A 181 -4.39 -6.82 11.18
N PHE A 182 -3.75 -5.76 11.68
CA PHE A 182 -2.47 -5.28 11.14
C PHE A 182 -1.32 -6.27 11.39
N ALA A 183 -1.29 -6.90 12.56
CA ALA A 183 -0.35 -7.99 12.84
C ALA A 183 -0.59 -9.19 11.92
N LEU A 184 -1.86 -9.52 11.62
CA LEU A 184 -2.21 -10.59 10.69
C LEU A 184 -1.72 -10.30 9.26
N LEU A 185 -1.85 -9.07 8.75
CA LEU A 185 -1.24 -8.70 7.45
C LEU A 185 0.30 -8.86 7.47
N SER A 186 0.95 -8.44 8.56
CA SER A 186 2.40 -8.62 8.74
C SER A 186 2.82 -10.09 8.71
N LEU A 187 2.01 -10.99 9.27
CA LEU A 187 2.22 -12.44 9.23
C LEU A 187 1.93 -13.05 7.85
N THR A 188 0.80 -12.71 7.21
CA THR A 188 0.43 -13.24 5.88
C THR A 188 1.32 -12.73 4.75
N THR A 189 2.03 -11.61 4.95
CA THR A 189 3.01 -11.10 3.97
C THR A 189 4.26 -12.00 3.87
N LYS A 190 4.65 -12.68 4.97
CA LYS A 190 5.85 -13.56 5.01
C LYS A 190 5.81 -14.76 4.04
N PRO A 191 4.70 -15.49 3.85
CA PRO A 191 4.61 -16.62 2.89
C PRO A 191 4.39 -16.23 1.41
N ILE A 192 4.10 -14.97 1.06
CA ILE A 192 3.80 -14.58 -0.34
C ILE A 192 5.07 -14.69 -1.21
N THR A 193 5.23 -15.79 -1.95
CA THR A 193 6.47 -16.11 -2.69
C THR A 193 6.58 -15.39 -4.04
N ALA A 194 5.58 -14.58 -4.42
CA ALA A 194 5.63 -13.76 -5.62
C ALA A 194 6.74 -12.70 -5.54
N ASP A 195 7.39 -12.40 -6.67
CA ASP A 195 8.29 -11.25 -6.73
C ASP A 195 7.48 -9.95 -6.75
N LEU A 196 7.63 -9.16 -5.69
CA LEU A 196 6.93 -7.88 -5.47
C LEU A 196 7.86 -6.68 -5.70
N ASN A 197 9.04 -6.88 -6.30
CA ASN A 197 9.91 -5.80 -6.73
C ASN A 197 9.26 -4.94 -7.84
N PRO A 198 9.58 -3.64 -7.92
CA PRO A 198 9.27 -2.85 -9.10
C PRO A 198 10.04 -3.35 -10.33
N GLY A 199 9.38 -3.53 -11.47
CA GLY A 199 10.01 -3.93 -12.74
C GLY A 199 9.96 -5.42 -13.08
N ALA A 200 9.38 -6.28 -12.23
CA ALA A 200 9.16 -7.70 -12.57
C ALA A 200 8.20 -7.88 -13.77
N ASP A 201 7.39 -6.87 -14.06
CA ASP A 201 6.52 -6.72 -15.22
C ASP A 201 7.24 -6.43 -16.55
N LEU A 202 8.55 -6.14 -16.51
CA LEU A 202 9.38 -5.80 -17.67
C LEU A 202 10.33 -6.92 -18.14
N ASN A 203 10.34 -8.09 -17.48
CA ASN A 203 11.16 -9.22 -17.90
C ASN A 203 10.30 -10.37 -18.49
N PRO A 204 10.06 -10.40 -19.82
CA PRO A 204 9.32 -11.48 -20.47
C PRO A 204 10.12 -12.79 -20.60
N GLY A 205 11.34 -12.88 -20.05
CA GLY A 205 12.27 -14.01 -20.25
C GLY A 205 11.93 -15.34 -19.56
N ASN A 206 10.76 -15.45 -18.93
CA ASN A 206 10.34 -16.64 -18.18
C ASN A 206 9.09 -17.31 -18.76
N GLU A 207 8.66 -16.96 -19.98
CA GLU A 207 7.76 -17.83 -20.74
C GLU A 207 8.51 -19.09 -21.16
N GLU A 208 7.87 -20.23 -20.91
CA GLU A 208 8.43 -21.57 -20.91
C GLU A 208 9.02 -21.97 -22.29
N SER A 209 10.20 -22.57 -22.26
CA SER A 209 10.94 -23.01 -23.46
C SER A 209 10.13 -24.00 -24.31
N ASP A 210 9.54 -23.54 -25.40
CA ASP A 210 9.12 -24.38 -26.53
C ASP A 210 9.90 -24.00 -27.80
N ASN A 211 10.21 -25.01 -28.62
CA ASN A 211 11.33 -24.95 -29.57
C ASN A 211 11.09 -23.99 -30.76
N PRO A 212 12.16 -23.43 -31.35
CA PRO A 212 12.05 -22.71 -32.62
C PRO A 212 11.61 -23.68 -33.73
N VAL A 213 10.45 -23.41 -34.33
CA VAL A 213 9.97 -24.15 -35.52
C VAL A 213 10.90 -23.86 -36.70
N PRO A 214 11.50 -24.87 -37.35
CA PRO A 214 12.26 -24.65 -38.58
C PRO A 214 11.31 -24.23 -39.70
N VAL A 215 11.54 -23.05 -40.28
CA VAL A 215 10.79 -22.60 -41.46
C VAL A 215 11.50 -23.11 -42.71
N ASP A 216 11.28 -24.39 -43.02
CA ASP A 216 11.71 -24.98 -44.29
C ASP A 216 10.56 -24.99 -45.33
N SER A 217 10.77 -24.22 -46.39
CA SER A 217 10.50 -24.54 -47.79
C SER A 217 9.07 -24.89 -48.27
N VAL A 218 8.60 -24.14 -49.28
CA VAL A 218 7.79 -24.49 -50.49
C VAL A 218 7.03 -23.22 -50.95
N ALA A 219 7.01 -22.77 -52.21
CA ALA A 219 7.89 -22.97 -53.38
C ALA A 219 7.64 -21.82 -54.41
N GLN A 220 8.54 -21.70 -55.40
CA GLN A 220 8.42 -21.18 -56.80
C GLN A 220 7.07 -20.58 -57.27
N GLU A 221 6.97 -19.59 -58.18
CA GLU A 221 7.87 -19.05 -59.24
C GLU A 221 7.29 -17.69 -59.76
N ASN A 222 7.78 -16.92 -60.76
CA ASN A 222 8.93 -16.91 -61.69
C ASN A 222 9.15 -15.44 -62.17
N GLY A 223 10.24 -15.16 -62.92
CA GLY A 223 10.19 -14.23 -64.07
C GLY A 223 10.91 -12.88 -63.96
N GLY A 224 12.09 -12.76 -64.60
CA GLY A 224 12.29 -11.68 -65.58
C GLY A 224 13.24 -10.50 -65.29
N LYS A 225 14.55 -10.77 -65.46
CA LYS A 225 15.56 -9.96 -66.21
C LYS A 225 16.00 -8.54 -65.76
N ASP A 226 17.31 -8.34 -66.00
CA ASP A 226 18.06 -7.11 -66.31
C ASP A 226 18.07 -5.96 -65.25
N SER A 227 19.15 -5.22 -64.99
CA SER A 227 20.59 -5.38 -65.26
C SER A 227 21.38 -4.33 -64.46
N SER A 228 22.72 -4.46 -64.42
CA SER A 228 23.69 -3.37 -64.18
C SER A 228 23.88 -2.80 -62.78
N SER A 229 25.16 -2.66 -62.44
CA SER A 229 25.74 -2.05 -61.25
C SER A 229 25.93 -0.54 -61.38
N GLU A 230 25.57 0.22 -60.35
CA GLU A 230 26.07 1.57 -60.04
C GLU A 230 25.69 1.85 -58.56
N GLN A 231 26.36 2.65 -57.74
CA GLN A 231 27.72 3.18 -57.63
C GLN A 231 27.68 4.02 -56.34
N SER A 232 28.72 3.98 -55.50
CA SER A 232 28.73 4.75 -54.25
C SER A 232 28.81 6.26 -54.52
N VAL A 233 27.87 7.04 -53.98
CA VAL A 233 28.09 8.48 -53.72
C VAL A 233 27.48 8.86 -52.37
N ARG A 234 28.34 9.29 -51.42
CA ARG A 234 27.91 10.05 -50.25
C ARG A 234 27.57 11.48 -50.67
N THR A 235 26.39 11.99 -50.33
CA THR A 235 26.13 13.43 -50.27
C THR A 235 25.59 13.81 -48.89
N ASN A 236 26.29 14.71 -48.22
CA ASN A 236 25.82 15.35 -47.00
C ASN A 236 24.70 16.34 -47.34
N SER A 237 23.62 16.35 -46.56
CA SER A 237 22.79 17.55 -46.40
C SER A 237 22.64 17.88 -44.91
N VAL A 238 23.13 19.07 -44.54
CA VAL A 238 23.06 19.57 -43.17
C VAL A 238 21.62 20.01 -42.88
N GLY A 239 20.95 19.32 -41.96
CA GLY A 239 19.57 19.59 -41.55
C GLY A 239 19.46 19.83 -40.05
N THR A 240 19.90 21.00 -39.58
CA THR A 240 19.82 21.39 -38.16
C THR A 240 18.37 21.57 -37.69
N ARG A 241 17.77 20.52 -37.11
CA ARG A 241 16.58 20.68 -36.26
C ARG A 241 16.91 20.45 -34.79
N ARG A 242 17.07 21.57 -34.08
CA ARG A 242 16.95 21.65 -32.62
C ARG A 242 15.59 21.04 -32.19
N ALA A 243 15.60 19.82 -31.67
CA ALA A 243 14.51 19.33 -30.83
C ALA A 243 14.79 19.80 -29.38
N GLY A 244 13.81 20.45 -28.77
CA GLY A 244 14.06 21.34 -27.62
C GLY A 244 14.52 20.64 -26.34
N LYS A 245 15.65 21.10 -25.80
CA LYS A 245 16.03 20.89 -24.39
C LYS A 245 15.03 21.64 -23.49
N LYS A 246 13.93 20.98 -23.10
CA LYS A 246 12.92 21.57 -22.21
C LYS A 246 13.41 21.59 -20.76
N HIS A 247 14.17 22.63 -20.43
CA HIS A 247 14.53 22.91 -19.03
C HIS A 247 13.29 23.37 -18.23
N ASN A 248 13.18 22.80 -17.03
CA ASN A 248 12.50 23.32 -15.83
C ASN A 248 10.98 23.60 -15.92
N SER A 249 10.17 22.77 -15.24
CA SER A 249 8.90 23.18 -14.63
C SER A 249 8.44 22.18 -13.56
N LEU A 250 8.55 22.57 -12.28
CA LEU A 250 7.94 21.97 -11.07
C LEU A 250 8.32 20.53 -10.68
N SER A 251 8.44 19.59 -11.62
CA SER A 251 8.68 18.16 -11.32
C SER A 251 10.00 17.91 -10.58
N GLU A 252 11.11 18.55 -10.99
CA GLU A 252 12.41 18.39 -10.30
C GLU A 252 12.44 19.08 -8.92
N ILE A 253 11.65 20.14 -8.73
CA ILE A 253 11.54 20.85 -7.45
C ILE A 253 10.80 19.98 -6.42
N PHE A 254 9.72 19.32 -6.84
CA PHE A 254 8.98 18.34 -6.03
C PHE A 254 9.78 17.05 -5.78
N LEU A 255 10.52 16.57 -6.79
CA LEU A 255 11.40 15.41 -6.64
C LEU A 255 12.50 15.67 -5.61
N TRP A 256 13.14 16.85 -5.59
CA TRP A 256 14.07 17.23 -4.52
C TRP A 256 13.40 17.28 -3.14
N PHE A 257 12.21 17.88 -3.03
CA PHE A 257 11.51 18.10 -1.76
C PHE A 257 11.11 16.83 -0.98
N LEU A 258 11.00 15.68 -1.64
CA LEU A 258 10.66 14.39 -1.01
C LEU A 258 11.85 13.42 -0.85
N HIS A 259 13.10 13.86 -1.10
CA HIS A 259 14.29 12.98 -1.07
C HIS A 259 14.58 12.42 0.33
N ALA A 260 14.05 11.22 0.60
CA ALA A 260 14.50 10.17 1.52
C ALA A 260 14.72 10.53 3.01
N ARG A 261 15.56 11.51 3.33
CA ARG A 261 15.97 11.84 4.70
C ARG A 261 14.85 12.51 5.51
N ALA A 262 13.95 13.25 4.88
CA ALA A 262 12.80 13.86 5.57
C ALA A 262 11.76 12.82 6.00
N MET A 263 11.45 11.82 5.17
CA MET A 263 10.53 10.73 5.55
C MET A 263 11.20 9.75 6.53
N ALA A 264 12.49 9.46 6.36
CA ALA A 264 13.27 8.74 7.37
C ALA A 264 13.35 9.52 8.69
N MET A 265 13.46 10.86 8.67
CA MET A 265 13.33 11.73 9.85
C MET A 265 11.93 11.65 10.44
N VAL A 266 10.84 11.69 9.67
CA VAL A 266 9.48 11.57 10.23
C VAL A 266 9.25 10.21 10.89
N LEU A 267 9.76 9.12 10.29
CA LEU A 267 9.71 7.78 10.88
C LEU A 267 10.65 7.64 12.10
N LEU A 268 11.85 8.22 12.06
CA LEU A 268 12.80 8.24 13.18
C LEU A 268 12.32 9.14 14.32
N VAL A 269 11.70 10.29 14.03
CA VAL A 269 11.08 11.20 15.00
C VAL A 269 9.83 10.56 15.57
N SER A 270 9.00 9.89 14.77
CA SER A 270 7.89 9.07 15.29
C SER A 270 8.42 7.95 16.21
N ALA A 271 9.51 7.28 15.83
CA ALA A 271 10.17 6.28 16.67
C ALA A 271 10.80 6.90 17.94
N PHE A 272 11.46 8.06 17.85
CA PHE A 272 12.09 8.77 18.98
C PHE A 272 11.06 9.37 19.93
N VAL A 273 9.95 9.88 19.41
CA VAL A 273 8.81 10.36 20.21
C VAL A 273 8.15 9.18 20.90
N ASN A 274 7.94 8.05 20.21
CA ASN A 274 7.45 6.82 20.86
C ASN A 274 8.43 6.30 21.93
N PHE A 275 9.73 6.24 21.66
CA PHE A 275 10.74 5.77 22.62
C PHE A 275 10.87 6.73 23.80
N GLY A 276 10.90 8.04 23.53
CA GLY A 276 11.00 9.10 24.53
C GLY A 276 9.78 9.17 25.43
N ILE A 277 8.56 9.11 24.88
CA ILE A 277 7.32 9.04 25.67
C ILE A 277 7.32 7.76 26.51
N THR A 278 7.65 6.60 25.94
CA THR A 278 7.71 5.34 26.69
C THR A 278 8.74 5.40 27.84
N LEU A 279 9.91 6.00 27.61
CA LEU A 279 10.98 6.10 28.60
C LEU A 279 10.66 7.13 29.69
N ILE A 280 10.09 8.29 29.34
CA ILE A 280 9.60 9.30 30.30
C ILE A 280 8.49 8.72 31.18
N LEU A 281 7.51 8.01 30.59
CA LEU A 281 6.47 7.33 31.34
C LEU A 281 7.03 6.25 32.27
N THR A 282 8.00 5.46 31.80
CA THR A 282 8.69 4.45 32.64
C THR A 282 9.40 5.10 33.83
N VAL A 283 10.09 6.24 33.63
CA VAL A 283 10.76 6.98 34.71
C VAL A 283 9.76 7.55 35.71
N ILE A 284 8.64 8.12 35.24
CA ILE A 284 7.58 8.64 36.13
C ILE A 284 6.95 7.50 36.95
N ILE A 285 6.60 6.38 36.31
CA ILE A 285 6.03 5.20 36.99
C ILE A 285 6.99 4.62 38.04
N CYS A 286 8.29 4.59 37.75
CA CYS A 286 9.31 4.12 38.67
C CYS A 286 9.49 5.08 39.86
N TRP A 287 9.44 6.39 39.61
CA TRP A 287 9.52 7.42 40.66
C TRP A 287 8.29 7.38 41.59
N THR A 288 7.07 7.27 41.05
CA THR A 288 5.82 7.24 41.83
C THR A 288 5.62 5.95 42.63
N ASN A 289 6.25 4.83 42.25
CA ASN A 289 6.28 3.60 43.07
C ASN A 289 7.46 3.55 44.07
N SER A 290 8.35 4.55 44.07
CA SER A 290 9.51 4.62 44.96
C SER A 290 9.27 5.52 46.19
N SER A 291 8.07 6.07 46.33
CA SER A 291 7.65 7.05 47.35
C SER A 291 6.38 6.62 48.06
#